data_AF-A0AAU1CS02-F1
#
_entry.id   AF-A0AAU1CS02-F1
#
_cell.length_a   1.000
_cell.length_b   1.000
_cell.length_c   1.000
_cell.angle_alpha   90.00
_cell.angle_beta   90.00
_cell.angle_gamma   90.00
#
_symmetry.space_group_name_H-M   'P 1'
#
loop_
_entity.id
_entity.type
_entity.pdbx_description
1 polymer ?
#
loop_
_entity_poly.entity_id
_entity_poly.type
_entity_poly.pdbx_seq_one_letter_code
_entity_poly.pdbx_strand_id
1 'polypeptide(L)'
;MSGPLKPGLYLVRNIGSGLLLEVYGGAKGGGAVVQQAKETGTPGQQWQIDPVPNGSGLYHFVNAASGKRLDVANASTENGARIQQWRPNNFGAQEWIVERHLDAPGTVTIVSFISGLLLEVADGSKDDGARVQQWEDTDSPGQWWQLEPCT
;
A
#
# COMPACT_ATOMS: atom_id res chain seq x y z
N MET A 1 -0.86 -0.67 24.29
CA MET A 1 -1.53 -0.30 23.03
C MET A 1 -0.66 0.71 22.30
N SER A 2 -0.14 0.38 21.12
CA SER A 2 0.59 1.34 20.28
C SER A 2 -0.40 2.36 19.72
N GLY A 3 -0.09 3.66 19.81
CA GLY A 3 -0.92 4.74 19.30
C GLY A 3 -1.11 4.72 17.77
N PRO A 4 -1.87 5.69 17.22
CA PRO A 4 -2.09 5.80 15.77
C PRO A 4 -0.77 5.87 15.00
N LEU A 5 -0.79 5.45 13.73
CA LEU A 5 0.37 5.60 12.86
C LEU A 5 0.72 7.08 12.74
N LYS A 6 2.00 7.40 12.94
CA LYS A 6 2.47 8.78 12.83
C LYS A 6 2.44 9.20 11.35
N PRO A 7 1.89 10.37 11.00
CA PRO A 7 2.00 10.88 9.64
C PRO A 7 3.46 11.06 9.24
N GLY A 8 3.78 10.82 7.97
CA GLY A 8 5.15 10.96 7.49
C GLY A 8 5.40 10.25 6.16
N LEU A 9 6.64 10.35 5.70
CA LEU A 9 7.13 9.69 4.49
C LEU A 9 7.70 8.32 4.86
N TYR A 10 7.29 7.28 4.14
CA TYR A 10 7.66 5.90 4.41
C TYR A 10 8.08 5.15 3.15
N LEU A 11 8.96 4.16 3.32
CA LEU A 11 9.03 3.00 2.45
C LEU A 11 8.06 1.93 2.97
N VAL A 12 7.40 1.22 2.07
CA VAL A 12 6.44 0.15 2.40
C VAL A 12 7.01 -1.16 1.89
N ARG A 13 7.61 -1.95 2.78
CA ARG A 13 8.36 -3.17 2.43
C ARG A 13 7.53 -4.42 2.67
N ASN A 14 7.41 -5.28 1.67
CA ASN A 14 6.73 -6.56 1.83
C ASN A 14 7.59 -7.51 2.69
N ILE A 15 6.98 -8.20 3.65
CA ILE A 15 7.68 -9.12 4.55
C ILE A 15 8.14 -10.39 3.82
N GLY A 16 7.32 -10.93 2.91
CA GLY A 16 7.60 -12.17 2.19
C GLY A 16 8.75 -12.07 1.18
N SER A 17 8.88 -10.94 0.50
CA SER A 17 9.89 -10.71 -0.54
C SER A 17 11.05 -9.80 -0.11
N GLY A 18 10.83 -8.90 0.85
CA GLY A 18 11.77 -7.83 1.21
C GLY A 18 11.80 -6.65 0.21
N LEU A 19 10.94 -6.67 -0.80
CA LEU A 19 10.84 -5.64 -1.85
C LEU A 19 9.86 -4.52 -1.46
N LEU A 20 9.96 -3.37 -2.11
CA LEU A 20 9.21 -2.16 -1.80
C LEU A 20 7.98 -1.98 -2.71
N LEU A 21 6.89 -1.46 -2.15
CA LEU A 21 5.74 -0.97 -2.90
C LEU A 21 6.14 0.21 -3.79
N GLU A 22 5.94 0.08 -5.09
CA GLU A 22 6.42 1.02 -6.10
C GLU A 22 5.34 1.35 -7.14
N VAL A 23 5.26 2.62 -7.54
CA VAL A 23 4.65 2.99 -8.83
C VAL A 23 5.69 2.82 -9.95
N TYR A 24 5.50 1.81 -10.81
CA TYR A 24 6.48 1.42 -11.84
C TYR A 24 7.03 2.62 -12.64
N GLY A 25 8.36 2.72 -12.69
CA GLY A 25 9.08 3.70 -13.50
C GLY A 25 8.82 5.17 -13.13
N GLY A 26 8.27 5.46 -11.94
CA GLY A 26 7.90 6.82 -11.53
C GLY A 26 6.83 7.45 -12.43
N ALA A 27 6.02 6.62 -13.10
CA ALA A 27 5.00 7.08 -14.01
C ALA A 27 4.07 8.08 -13.32
N LYS A 28 3.73 9.19 -13.99
CA LYS A 28 2.88 10.26 -13.43
C LYS A 28 1.41 10.17 -13.85
N GLY A 29 1.06 9.27 -14.76
CA GLY A 29 -0.32 9.08 -15.23
C GLY A 29 -1.20 8.40 -14.18
N GLY A 30 -2.48 8.78 -14.13
CA GLY A 30 -3.48 8.00 -13.40
C GLY A 30 -3.62 6.61 -14.04
N GLY A 31 -3.71 5.58 -13.22
CA GLY A 31 -3.87 4.19 -13.66
C GLY A 31 -2.54 3.46 -13.89
N ALA A 32 -1.42 4.13 -13.59
CA ALA A 32 -0.12 3.48 -13.53
C ALA A 32 -0.15 2.37 -12.47
N VAL A 33 0.45 1.24 -12.83
CA VAL A 33 0.47 0.03 -12.02
C VAL A 33 1.31 0.24 -10.77
N VAL A 34 0.81 -0.26 -9.66
CA VAL A 34 1.60 -0.44 -8.44
C VAL A 34 2.08 -1.89 -8.39
N GLN A 35 3.36 -2.06 -8.11
CA GLN A 35 4.08 -3.33 -8.09
C GLN A 35 5.00 -3.38 -6.87
N GLN A 36 5.67 -4.50 -6.64
CA GLN A 36 6.85 -4.52 -5.79
C GLN A 36 8.13 -4.35 -6.62
N ALA A 37 9.15 -3.72 -6.06
CA ALA A 37 10.45 -3.59 -6.70
C ALA A 37 11.62 -3.52 -5.73
N LYS A 38 12.83 -3.77 -6.23
CA LYS A 38 14.07 -3.55 -5.47
C LYS A 38 14.23 -2.09 -5.13
N GLU A 39 14.76 -1.80 -3.95
CA GLU A 39 15.01 -0.44 -3.51
C GLU A 39 16.00 0.29 -4.43
N THR A 40 15.56 1.39 -5.01
CA THR A 40 16.36 2.25 -5.90
C THR A 40 16.54 3.65 -5.33
N GLY A 41 15.91 3.97 -4.20
CA GLY A 41 15.90 5.31 -3.60
C GLY A 41 15.10 6.35 -4.38
N THR A 42 14.22 5.93 -5.30
CA THR A 42 13.42 6.87 -6.11
C THR A 42 12.16 7.32 -5.35
N PRO A 43 11.65 8.53 -5.62
CA PRO A 43 10.38 8.98 -5.02
C PRO A 43 9.17 8.12 -5.40
N GLY A 44 9.29 7.26 -6.43
CA GLY A 44 8.26 6.29 -6.80
C GLY A 44 8.04 5.17 -5.78
N GLN A 45 9.00 4.98 -4.86
CA GLN A 45 8.98 3.99 -3.77
C GLN A 45 8.66 4.60 -2.41
N GLN A 46 8.49 5.93 -2.35
CA GLN A 46 8.22 6.66 -1.12
C GLN A 46 6.75 7.07 -1.07
N TRP A 47 6.13 6.84 0.09
CA TRP A 47 4.71 7.07 0.31
C TRP A 47 4.53 7.98 1.51
N GLN A 48 3.96 9.16 1.28
CA GLN A 48 3.46 10.00 2.35
C GLN A 48 2.18 9.36 2.88
N ILE A 49 2.19 8.94 4.14
CA ILE A 49 1.04 8.32 4.79
C ILE A 49 0.43 9.34 5.74
N ASP A 50 -0.80 9.77 5.43
CA ASP A 50 -1.53 10.79 6.19
C ASP A 50 -2.91 10.28 6.60
N PRO A 51 -3.41 10.65 7.80
CA PRO A 51 -4.76 10.29 8.21
C PRO A 51 -5.80 10.95 7.30
N VAL A 52 -6.89 10.21 7.02
CA VAL A 52 -8.05 10.77 6.32
C VAL A 52 -8.77 11.75 7.27
N PRO A 53 -9.00 13.01 6.86
CA PRO A 53 -9.76 13.96 7.68
C PRO A 53 -11.16 13.42 8.02
N ASN A 54 -11.51 13.39 9.31
CA ASN A 54 -12.76 12.81 9.83
C ASN A 54 -12.96 11.30 9.58
N GLY A 55 -12.01 10.61 8.95
CA GLY A 55 -12.07 9.17 8.68
C GLY A 55 -11.33 8.38 9.74
N SER A 56 -11.81 8.40 10.99
CA SER A 56 -11.13 7.82 12.17
C SER A 56 -10.50 6.44 11.88
N GLY A 57 -9.17 6.39 11.81
CA GLY A 57 -8.40 5.15 11.59
C GLY A 57 -8.05 4.84 10.14
N LEU A 58 -8.50 5.66 9.18
CA LEU A 58 -8.17 5.55 7.76
C LEU A 58 -6.96 6.41 7.40
N TYR A 59 -6.21 5.95 6.41
CA TYR A 59 -5.02 6.62 5.89
C TYR A 59 -5.07 6.71 4.36
N HIS A 60 -4.50 7.80 3.84
CA HIS A 60 -4.10 7.90 2.44
C HIS A 60 -2.63 7.51 2.32
N PHE A 61 -2.30 6.76 1.27
CA PHE A 61 -0.93 6.50 0.84
C PHE A 61 -0.68 7.33 -0.42
N VAL A 62 0.07 8.43 -0.30
CA VAL A 62 0.33 9.37 -1.38
C VAL A 62 1.75 9.15 -1.92
N ASN A 63 1.87 8.80 -3.20
CA ASN A 63 3.16 8.58 -3.83
C ASN A 63 3.95 9.89 -3.94
N ALA A 64 5.19 9.92 -3.47
CA ALA A 64 6.01 11.13 -3.42
C ALA A 64 6.41 11.66 -4.80
N ALA A 65 6.50 10.80 -5.83
CA ALA A 65 6.83 11.23 -7.19
C ALA A 65 5.67 11.96 -7.91
N SER A 66 4.42 11.59 -7.60
CA SER A 66 3.26 11.94 -8.42
C SER A 66 2.16 12.71 -7.68
N GLY A 67 2.15 12.70 -6.34
CA GLY A 67 1.08 13.23 -5.51
C GLY A 67 -0.25 12.47 -5.63
N LYS A 68 -0.25 11.28 -6.26
CA LYS A 68 -1.43 10.42 -6.43
C LYS A 68 -1.54 9.41 -5.30
N ARG A 69 -2.75 8.91 -5.08
CA ARG A 69 -3.05 7.98 -4.00
C ARG A 69 -3.02 6.54 -4.49
N LEU A 70 -2.62 5.63 -3.60
CA LEU A 70 -2.80 4.19 -3.74
C LEU A 70 -4.30 3.90 -3.85
N ASP A 71 -4.71 3.21 -4.92
CA ASP A 71 -6.10 3.13 -5.37
C ASP A 71 -6.44 1.71 -5.82
N VAL A 72 -7.57 1.20 -5.35
CA VAL A 72 -8.16 -0.04 -5.88
C VAL A 72 -8.86 0.28 -7.20
N ALA A 73 -8.36 -0.32 -8.29
CA ALA A 73 -8.86 0.01 -9.62
C ALA A 73 -10.37 -0.25 -9.76
N ASN A 74 -11.06 0.75 -10.31
CA ASN A 74 -12.52 0.75 -10.51
C ASN A 74 -13.34 0.59 -9.22
N ALA A 75 -12.75 0.83 -8.04
CA ALA A 75 -13.37 0.55 -6.74
C ALA A 75 -13.92 -0.88 -6.64
N SER A 76 -13.24 -1.84 -7.28
CA SER A 76 -13.65 -3.24 -7.24
C SER A 76 -13.53 -3.80 -5.82
N THR A 77 -14.46 -4.68 -5.45
CA THR A 77 -14.43 -5.43 -4.19
C THR A 77 -14.02 -6.89 -4.37
N GLU A 78 -13.57 -7.25 -5.57
CA GLU A 78 -13.24 -8.64 -5.92
C GLU A 78 -11.75 -8.94 -5.65
N ASN A 79 -11.47 -10.21 -5.37
CA ASN A 79 -10.11 -10.74 -5.33
C ASN A 79 -9.39 -10.51 -6.66
N GLY A 80 -8.11 -10.15 -6.57
CA GLY A 80 -7.25 -9.94 -7.73
C GLY A 80 -7.40 -8.57 -8.39
N ALA A 81 -8.26 -7.69 -7.86
CA ALA A 81 -8.35 -6.32 -8.35
C ALA A 81 -6.97 -5.65 -8.24
N ARG A 82 -6.52 -5.07 -9.35
CA ARG A 82 -5.19 -4.45 -9.40
C ARG A 82 -5.13 -3.22 -8.49
N ILE A 83 -3.97 -3.01 -7.91
CA ILE A 83 -3.66 -1.73 -7.29
C ILE A 83 -2.99 -0.82 -8.30
N GLN A 84 -3.41 0.44 -8.29
CA GLN A 84 -2.90 1.48 -9.15
C GLN A 84 -2.65 2.74 -8.32
N GLN A 85 -2.04 3.75 -8.94
CA GLN A 85 -2.17 5.10 -8.43
C GLN A 85 -3.26 5.86 -9.18
N TRP A 86 -3.99 6.72 -8.47
CA TRP A 86 -4.99 7.58 -9.11
C TRP A 86 -5.01 8.97 -8.49
N ARG A 87 -5.51 9.95 -9.26
CA ARG A 87 -5.68 11.31 -8.74
C ARG A 87 -6.56 11.26 -7.49
N PRO A 88 -6.29 12.08 -6.46
CA PRO A 88 -7.16 12.19 -5.30
C PRO A 88 -8.62 12.36 -5.73
N ASN A 89 -9.45 11.46 -5.24
CA ASN A 89 -10.89 11.53 -5.37
C ASN A 89 -11.49 11.28 -3.97
N ASN A 90 -12.72 11.76 -3.73
CA ASN A 90 -13.39 11.57 -2.44
C ASN A 90 -14.12 10.22 -2.39
N PHE A 91 -13.54 9.18 -3.00
CA PHE A 91 -14.07 7.82 -2.98
C PHE A 91 -13.20 6.94 -2.07
N GLY A 92 -13.86 6.01 -1.37
CA GLY A 92 -13.20 5.11 -0.41
C GLY A 92 -12.15 4.17 -1.03
N ALA A 93 -12.08 4.04 -2.36
CA ALA A 93 -11.09 3.19 -3.04
C ALA A 93 -9.63 3.62 -2.83
N GLN A 94 -9.42 4.80 -2.22
CA GLN A 94 -8.11 5.39 -1.90
C GLN A 94 -7.84 5.46 -0.39
N GLU A 95 -8.75 4.90 0.41
CA GLU A 95 -8.70 4.94 1.86
C GLU A 95 -8.36 3.54 2.38
N TRP A 96 -7.39 3.48 3.28
CA TRP A 96 -6.80 2.23 3.75
C TRP A 96 -6.76 2.19 5.27
N ILE A 97 -7.07 1.03 5.84
CA ILE A 97 -6.86 0.74 7.26
C ILE A 97 -5.48 0.11 7.41
N VAL A 98 -4.74 0.50 8.45
CA VAL A 98 -3.44 -0.11 8.79
C VAL A 98 -3.59 -0.86 10.10
N GLU A 99 -3.63 -2.19 10.04
CA GLU A 99 -3.79 -3.05 11.21
C GLU A 99 -2.44 -3.62 11.62
N ARG A 100 -2.13 -3.54 12.92
CA ARG A 100 -0.83 -3.99 13.45
C ARG A 100 -0.92 -5.42 13.95
N HIS A 101 0.07 -6.25 13.62
CA HIS A 101 0.21 -7.56 14.23
C HIS A 101 0.69 -7.40 15.68
N LEU A 102 -0.09 -7.91 16.64
CA LEU A 102 0.26 -7.82 18.06
C LEU A 102 1.45 -8.71 18.41
N ASP A 103 1.56 -9.86 17.76
CA ASP A 103 2.60 -10.86 18.01
C ASP A 103 3.87 -10.64 17.17
N ALA A 104 3.83 -9.70 16.21
CA ALA A 104 4.96 -9.33 15.36
C ALA A 104 5.12 -7.79 15.28
N PRO A 105 5.69 -7.16 16.33
CA PRO A 105 5.85 -5.70 16.36
C PRO A 105 6.59 -5.17 15.13
N GLY A 106 5.98 -4.17 14.48
CA GLY A 106 6.52 -3.58 13.24
C GLY A 106 5.92 -4.14 11.95
N THR A 107 5.13 -5.21 12.04
CA THR A 107 4.40 -5.80 10.92
C THR A 107 2.96 -5.28 10.89
N VAL A 108 2.47 -4.96 9.69
CA VAL A 108 1.09 -4.51 9.46
C VAL A 108 0.44 -5.24 8.29
N THR A 109 -0.88 -5.36 8.31
CA THR A 109 -1.71 -5.52 7.11
C THR A 109 -2.25 -4.16 6.69
N ILE A 110 -2.40 -3.98 5.38
CA ILE A 110 -3.00 -2.78 4.79
C ILE A 110 -4.31 -3.21 4.14
N VAL A 111 -5.43 -2.78 4.69
CA VAL A 111 -6.77 -3.24 4.34
C VAL A 111 -7.49 -2.18 3.52
N SER A 112 -8.05 -2.56 2.38
CA SER A 112 -8.88 -1.69 1.56
C SER A 112 -10.17 -1.36 2.30
N PHE A 113 -10.46 -0.07 2.49
CA PHE A 113 -11.67 0.37 3.20
C PHE A 113 -12.97 -0.11 2.52
N ILE A 114 -12.98 -0.19 1.19
CA ILE A 114 -14.19 -0.50 0.42
C ILE A 114 -14.52 -1.99 0.34
N SER A 115 -13.53 -2.87 0.55
CA SER A 115 -13.68 -4.32 0.33
C SER A 115 -13.35 -5.16 1.55
N GLY A 116 -12.56 -4.65 2.49
CA GLY A 116 -12.00 -5.45 3.58
C GLY A 116 -10.88 -6.40 3.14
N LEU A 117 -10.47 -6.34 1.86
CA LEU A 117 -9.39 -7.17 1.30
C LEU A 117 -8.02 -6.55 1.56
N LEU A 118 -6.99 -7.40 1.60
CA LEU A 118 -5.63 -7.03 1.96
C LEU A 118 -4.80 -6.62 0.74
N LEU A 119 -3.94 -5.62 0.91
CA LEU A 119 -2.88 -5.29 -0.04
C LEU A 119 -1.89 -6.45 -0.13
N GLU A 120 -1.76 -7.04 -1.30
CA GLU A 120 -1.03 -8.29 -1.52
C GLU A 120 -0.04 -8.17 -2.68
N VAL A 121 1.15 -8.76 -2.51
CA VAL A 121 2.00 -9.16 -3.64
C VAL A 121 1.47 -10.48 -4.21
N ALA A 122 0.96 -10.43 -5.44
CA ALA A 122 0.23 -11.54 -6.05
C ALA A 122 1.00 -12.87 -5.97
N ASP A 123 0.28 -13.92 -5.54
CA ASP A 123 0.79 -15.29 -5.40
C ASP A 123 2.04 -15.43 -4.51
N GLY A 124 2.31 -14.46 -3.63
CA GLY A 124 3.51 -14.44 -2.79
C GLY A 124 4.81 -14.32 -3.60
N SER A 125 4.75 -13.77 -4.81
CA SER A 125 5.91 -13.64 -5.69
C SER A 125 7.07 -12.88 -5.02
N LYS A 126 8.29 -13.29 -5.34
CA LYS A 126 9.53 -12.60 -4.91
C LYS A 126 10.22 -11.86 -6.05
N ASP A 127 9.57 -11.82 -7.21
CA ASP A 127 10.14 -11.22 -8.40
C ASP A 127 10.06 -9.69 -8.33
N ASP A 128 11.10 -9.06 -8.84
CA ASP A 128 11.16 -7.62 -9.08
C ASP A 128 10.14 -7.26 -10.18
N GLY A 129 9.24 -6.33 -9.90
CA GLY A 129 8.13 -5.98 -10.77
C GLY A 129 6.87 -6.84 -10.59
N ALA A 130 6.81 -7.72 -9.57
CA ALA A 130 5.59 -8.48 -9.34
C ALA A 130 4.40 -7.57 -9.00
N ARG A 131 3.22 -7.96 -9.50
CA ARG A 131 1.98 -7.21 -9.35
C ARG A 131 1.57 -7.09 -7.88
N VAL A 132 1.05 -5.92 -7.51
CA VAL A 132 0.30 -5.72 -6.28
C VAL A 132 -1.21 -5.67 -6.57
N GLN A 133 -1.98 -6.39 -5.76
CA GLN A 133 -3.43 -6.55 -5.89
C GLN A 133 -4.10 -6.48 -4.51
N GLN A 134 -5.44 -6.55 -4.48
CA GLN A 134 -6.15 -6.91 -3.25
C GLN A 134 -6.57 -8.38 -3.27
N TRP A 135 -6.55 -9.03 -2.11
CA TRP A 135 -6.96 -10.43 -1.96
C TRP A 135 -7.51 -10.71 -0.56
N GLU A 136 -8.27 -11.79 -0.41
CA GLU A 136 -8.73 -12.27 0.89
C GLU A 136 -7.54 -12.62 1.79
N ASP A 137 -7.74 -12.55 3.11
CA ASP A 137 -6.68 -12.91 4.05
C ASP A 137 -6.30 -14.39 3.92
N THR A 138 -5.03 -14.63 3.62
CA THR A 138 -4.44 -15.98 3.45
C THR A 138 -3.43 -16.30 4.53
N ASP A 139 -3.28 -15.44 5.55
CA ASP A 139 -2.26 -15.56 6.61
C ASP A 139 -0.85 -15.74 6.02
N SER A 140 -0.55 -14.98 4.96
CA SER A 140 0.69 -15.15 4.19
C SER A 140 1.62 -13.93 4.27
N PRO A 141 2.95 -14.13 4.29
CA PRO A 141 3.92 -13.03 4.28
C PRO A 141 3.81 -12.08 3.08
N GLY A 142 3.15 -12.50 1.99
CA GLY A 142 2.87 -11.67 0.82
C GLY A 142 1.84 -10.56 1.09
N GLN A 143 1.10 -10.63 2.20
CA GLN A 143 0.08 -9.68 2.63
C GLN A 143 0.53 -8.81 3.80
N TRP A 144 1.74 -9.05 4.30
CA TRP A 144 2.30 -8.34 5.45
C TRP A 144 3.35 -7.33 5.02
N TRP A 145 3.35 -6.17 5.66
CA TRP A 145 4.17 -5.04 5.28
C TRP A 145 4.87 -4.45 6.50
N GLN A 146 6.06 -3.89 6.27
CA GLN A 146 6.76 -3.03 7.21
C GLN A 146 6.69 -1.58 6.69
N LEU A 147 6.36 -0.65 7.60
CA LEU A 147 6.38 0.79 7.32
C LEU A 147 7.67 1.38 7.87
N GLU A 148 8.60 1.73 6.99
CA GLU A 148 9.94 2.24 7.34
C GLU A 148 9.98 3.76 7.15
N PRO A 149 10.10 4.57 8.21
CA PRO A 149 10.18 6.02 8.06
C PRO A 149 11.40 6.44 7.23
N CYS A 150 11.18 7.30 6.23
CA CYS A 150 12.28 7.96 5.52
C CYS A 150 12.94 9.00 6.44
N THR A 151 14.26 8.99 6.57
CA THR A 151 15.06 9.95 7.34
C THR A 151 15.67 11.04 6.48
#